data_AF-A0A8T6LHG1-F1
#
_entry.id   AF-A0A8T6LHG1-F1
#
_cell.length_a   1.000
_cell.length_b   1.000
_cell.length_c   1.000
_cell.angle_alpha   90.00
_cell.angle_beta   90.00
_cell.angle_gamma   90.00
#
_symmetry.space_group_name_H-M   'P 1'
#
loop_
_entity.id
_entity.type
_entity.pdbx_description
1 polymer ?
#
loop_
_entity_poly.entity_id
_entity_poly.type
_entity_poly.pdbx_seq_one_letter_code
_entity_poly.pdbx_strand_id
1 'polypeptide(L)'
;VFDPPHEENMMLVKRLIGLPGDTLEMRGKTLYINGSVANEPYAQHNPASPDHDDIRMTWQTPFLVPGEDADSYRPTRDDWGPIIIPPDNYFMLGDNRDESQDSRYWGLLEGWRLEGRALFIYYSYERGTMTPFPWLRRIRWDRIGDRIR
;
A
#
# COMPACT_ATOMS: atom_id res chain seq x y z
N VAL A 1 -11.27 -8.07 -1.51
CA VAL A 1 -11.20 -9.52 -1.74
C VAL A 1 -10.48 -9.63 -3.06
N PHE A 2 -9.17 -9.78 -2.94
CA PHE A 2 -8.25 -9.95 -4.04
C PHE A 2 -8.05 -11.46 -4.19
N ASP A 3 -8.00 -11.94 -5.42
CA ASP A 3 -7.65 -13.32 -5.73
C ASP A 3 -6.12 -13.36 -5.92
N PRO A 4 -5.33 -13.77 -4.90
CA PRO A 4 -3.89 -13.77 -5.02
C PRO A 4 -3.47 -14.97 -5.88
N PRO A 5 -2.50 -14.82 -6.79
CA PRO A 5 -2.12 -15.87 -7.75
C PRO A 5 -1.51 -17.16 -7.14
N HIS A 6 -1.52 -17.33 -5.81
CA HIS A 6 -0.80 -18.42 -5.16
C HIS A 6 -1.56 -19.28 -4.13
N GLU A 7 -2.76 -18.93 -3.65
CA GLU A 7 -3.51 -19.84 -2.74
C GLU A 7 -5.03 -19.60 -2.81
N GLU A 8 -5.75 -20.51 -3.48
CA GLU A 8 -7.19 -20.43 -3.82
C GLU A 8 -8.16 -20.35 -2.62
N ASN A 9 -7.68 -20.40 -1.37
CA ASN A 9 -8.52 -20.44 -0.16
C ASN A 9 -8.18 -19.39 0.92
N MET A 10 -7.31 -18.42 0.66
CA MET A 10 -6.95 -17.40 1.65
C MET A 10 -7.45 -16.00 1.26
N MET A 11 -8.43 -15.50 2.02
CA MET A 11 -8.83 -14.10 1.95
C MET A 11 -7.79 -13.21 2.64
N LEU A 12 -6.91 -12.61 1.85
CA LEU A 12 -5.96 -11.62 2.34
C LEU A 12 -6.63 -10.24 2.44
N VAL A 13 -6.59 -9.66 3.62
CA VAL A 13 -6.99 -8.26 3.85
C VAL A 13 -5.73 -7.39 3.84
N LYS A 14 -5.80 -6.29 3.07
CA LYS A 14 -4.80 -5.23 3.04
C LYS A 14 -5.49 -3.88 3.08
N ARG A 15 -4.79 -2.88 3.62
CA ARG A 15 -5.22 -1.48 3.68
C ARG A 15 -4.67 -0.73 2.48
N LEU A 16 -5.51 0.11 1.88
CA LEU A 16 -5.09 1.06 0.86
C LEU A 16 -4.26 2.16 1.51
N ILE A 17 -3.03 2.33 1.05
CA ILE A 17 -2.06 3.28 1.58
C ILE A 17 -1.75 4.38 0.57
N GLY A 18 -1.42 4.01 -0.68
CA GLY A 18 -1.06 4.96 -1.73
C GLY A 18 -2.07 4.98 -2.87
N LEU A 19 -2.45 6.19 -3.27
CA LEU A 19 -3.25 6.49 -4.45
C LEU A 19 -2.35 6.91 -5.62
N PRO A 20 -2.87 6.89 -6.87
CA PRO A 20 -2.16 7.45 -8.00
C PRO A 20 -1.62 8.87 -7.74
N GLY A 21 -0.33 9.07 -8.00
CA GLY A 21 0.39 10.32 -7.81
C GLY A 21 1.02 10.50 -6.42
N ASP A 22 0.69 9.67 -5.44
CA ASP A 22 1.36 9.73 -4.13
C ASP A 22 2.82 9.30 -4.23
N THR A 23 3.66 9.92 -3.42
CA THR A 23 5.01 9.43 -3.12
C THR A 23 4.99 8.68 -1.79
N LEU A 24 5.48 7.44 -1.77
CA LEU A 24 5.55 6.60 -0.58
C LEU A 24 6.98 6.21 -0.23
N GLU A 25 7.28 6.21 1.06
CA GLU A 25 8.61 5.87 1.56
C GLU A 25 8.49 5.29 2.98
N MET A 26 9.29 4.29 3.28
CA MET A 26 9.48 3.80 4.65
C MET A 26 10.89 4.12 5.09
N ARG A 27 11.03 4.71 6.28
CA ARG A 27 12.32 4.97 6.93
C ARG A 27 12.29 4.41 8.34
N GLY A 28 13.09 3.39 8.62
CA GLY A 28 13.16 2.75 9.93
C GLY A 28 11.78 2.44 10.53
N LYS A 29 10.92 1.73 9.78
CA LYS A 29 9.53 1.38 10.13
C LYS A 29 8.52 2.54 10.14
N THR A 30 8.94 3.77 9.84
CA THR A 30 8.03 4.93 9.76
C THR A 30 7.62 5.18 8.32
N LEU A 31 6.32 5.14 8.04
CA LEU A 31 5.78 5.44 6.71
C LEU A 31 5.66 6.97 6.51
N TYR A 32 6.11 7.42 5.35
CA TYR A 32 5.93 8.77 4.84
C TYR A 32 5.07 8.73 3.58
N ILE A 33 4.09 9.62 3.50
CA ILE A 33 3.23 9.83 2.34
C ILE A 33 3.39 11.29 1.93
N ASN A 34 3.83 11.51 0.70
CA ASN A 34 4.12 12.85 0.16
C ASN A 34 5.06 13.65 1.07
N GLY A 35 6.09 12.98 1.62
CA GLY A 35 7.10 13.55 2.51
C GLY A 35 6.64 13.81 3.95
N SER A 36 5.37 13.57 4.29
CA SER A 36 4.83 13.74 5.65
C SER A 36 4.67 12.40 6.34
N VAL A 37 4.95 12.33 7.65
CA VAL A 37 4.74 11.12 8.45
C VAL A 37 3.26 10.74 8.41
N ALA A 38 2.98 9.49 8.05
CA ALA A 38 1.62 8.97 8.04
C ALA A 38 1.13 8.70 9.48
N ASN A 39 -0.11 9.10 9.79
CA ASN A 39 -0.75 8.74 11.04
C ASN A 39 -1.35 7.33 10.94
N GLU A 40 -0.63 6.33 11.46
CA GLU A 40 -0.99 4.92 11.31
C GLU A 40 -1.27 4.21 12.65
N PRO A 41 -2.30 4.61 13.42
CA PRO A 41 -2.59 3.99 14.72
C PRO A 41 -3.01 2.53 14.62
N TYR A 42 -3.29 2.04 13.41
CA TYR A 42 -3.62 0.64 13.11
C TYR A 42 -2.39 -0.22 12.79
N ALA A 43 -1.24 0.39 12.50
CA ALA A 43 -0.05 -0.33 12.11
C ALA A 43 0.60 -0.99 13.33
N GLN A 44 0.88 -2.28 13.21
CA GLN A 44 1.52 -3.10 14.22
C GLN A 44 2.92 -3.44 13.72
N HIS A 45 3.90 -3.13 14.56
CA HIS A 45 5.30 -3.42 14.32
C HIS A 45 5.87 -4.28 15.45
N ASN A 46 6.62 -5.30 15.09
CA ASN A 46 7.45 -6.07 16.01
C ASN A 46 8.87 -5.48 16.02
N PRO A 47 9.31 -4.85 17.13
CA PRO A 47 10.63 -4.22 17.21
C PRO A 47 11.78 -5.22 17.14
N ALA A 48 11.53 -6.50 17.43
CA ALA A 48 12.54 -7.56 17.40
C ALA A 48 12.63 -8.28 16.04
N SER A 49 11.77 -7.91 15.08
CA SER A 49 11.76 -8.58 13.78
C SER A 49 13.02 -8.20 12.98
N PRO A 50 13.83 -9.18 12.54
CA PRO A 50 14.99 -8.88 11.71
C PRO A 50 14.56 -8.21 10.41
N ASP A 51 15.45 -7.39 9.88
CA ASP A 51 15.24 -6.70 8.61
C ASP A 51 16.47 -6.82 7.73
N HIS A 52 16.23 -7.21 6.48
CA HIS A 52 17.24 -7.49 5.47
C HIS A 52 16.70 -7.07 4.12
N ASP A 53 17.60 -6.85 3.17
CA ASP A 53 17.24 -6.59 1.79
C ASP A 53 16.47 -7.78 1.21
N ASP A 54 15.45 -7.49 0.41
CA ASP A 54 14.61 -8.52 -0.21
C ASP A 54 14.47 -8.27 -1.71
N ILE A 55 14.94 -9.22 -2.51
CA ILE A 55 14.89 -9.16 -3.97
C ILE A 55 13.47 -8.97 -4.50
N ARG A 56 12.45 -9.44 -3.77
CA ARG A 56 11.04 -9.27 -4.14
C ARG A 56 10.58 -7.82 -4.03
N MET A 57 11.35 -6.92 -3.42
CA MET A 57 11.02 -5.49 -3.34
C MET A 57 11.68 -4.66 -4.45
N THR A 58 12.56 -5.26 -5.26
CA THR A 58 13.28 -4.55 -6.33
C THR A 58 12.42 -4.15 -7.53
N TRP A 59 11.17 -4.65 -7.63
CA TRP A 59 10.20 -4.14 -8.61
C TRP A 59 9.93 -2.63 -8.45
N GLN A 60 10.25 -2.07 -7.28
CA GLN A 60 10.09 -0.65 -6.97
C GLN A 60 11.05 0.25 -7.74
N THR A 61 12.20 -0.26 -8.20
CA THR A 61 13.26 0.52 -8.85
C THR A 61 12.77 1.43 -10.01
N PRO A 62 11.92 0.96 -10.94
CA PRO A 62 11.39 1.81 -12.02
C PRO A 62 10.44 2.91 -11.55
N PHE A 63 9.97 2.85 -10.30
CA PHE A 63 9.03 3.79 -9.71
C PHE A 63 9.68 4.73 -8.70
N LEU A 64 10.99 4.64 -8.49
CA LEU A 64 11.71 5.58 -7.64
C LEU A 64 11.47 7.02 -8.10
N VAL A 65 11.39 7.94 -7.13
CA VAL A 65 11.32 9.38 -7.42
C VAL A 65 12.54 9.77 -8.27
N PRO A 66 12.39 10.65 -9.29
CA PRO A 66 13.53 11.11 -10.08
C PRO A 66 14.65 11.70 -9.22
N GLY A 67 15.87 11.20 -9.42
CA GLY A 67 17.06 11.62 -8.68
C GLY A 67 17.59 10.59 -7.69
N GLU A 68 16.79 9.57 -7.36
CA GLU A 68 17.25 8.43 -6.56
C GLU A 68 18.17 7.52 -7.35
N ASP A 69 19.17 6.95 -6.68
CA ASP A 69 20.15 6.04 -7.27
C ASP A 69 19.61 4.60 -7.30
N ALA A 70 19.12 4.20 -8.48
CA ALA A 70 18.60 2.86 -8.73
C ALA A 70 19.66 1.75 -8.55
N ASP A 71 20.94 2.03 -8.78
CA ASP A 71 22.00 1.01 -8.76
C ASP A 71 22.36 0.62 -7.32
N SER A 72 22.30 1.57 -6.39
CA SER A 72 22.52 1.35 -4.96
C SER A 72 21.23 1.03 -4.19
N TYR A 73 20.07 1.04 -4.84
CA TYR A 73 18.79 0.76 -4.20
C TYR A 73 18.71 -0.69 -3.67
N ARG A 74 18.66 -0.85 -2.35
CA ARG A 74 18.57 -2.13 -1.64
C ARG A 74 17.41 -2.08 -0.64
N PRO A 75 16.17 -2.21 -1.12
CA PRO A 75 14.99 -2.08 -0.26
C PRO A 75 14.91 -3.22 0.73
N THR A 76 14.58 -2.86 1.96
CA THR A 76 14.23 -3.79 3.04
C THR A 76 12.76 -3.60 3.40
N ARG A 77 12.25 -4.38 4.36
CA ARG A 77 10.87 -4.21 4.83
C ARG A 77 10.66 -2.84 5.49
N ASP A 78 11.66 -2.38 6.23
CA ASP A 78 11.57 -1.19 7.09
C ASP A 78 12.22 0.06 6.46
N ASP A 79 12.95 -0.09 5.35
CA ASP A 79 13.60 0.99 4.60
C ASP A 79 13.46 0.78 3.08
N TRP A 80 12.58 1.55 2.43
CA TRP A 80 12.32 1.49 1.00
C TRP A 80 11.68 2.77 0.47
N GLY A 81 11.69 2.95 -0.85
CA GLY A 81 11.28 4.19 -1.51
C GLY A 81 12.35 5.29 -1.40
N PRO A 82 12.01 6.55 -1.72
CA PRO A 82 10.67 6.99 -2.11
C PRO A 82 10.27 6.50 -3.52
N ILE A 83 9.05 5.97 -3.66
CA ILE A 83 8.43 5.60 -4.94
C ILE A 83 7.21 6.46 -5.26
N ILE A 84 6.96 6.71 -6.55
CA ILE A 84 5.76 7.38 -7.05
C ILE A 84 4.76 6.32 -7.53
N ILE A 85 3.53 6.40 -7.05
CA ILE A 85 2.46 5.50 -7.49
C ILE A 85 1.94 5.96 -8.87
N PRO A 86 2.04 5.13 -9.92
CA PRO A 86 1.60 5.51 -11.26
C PRO A 86 0.07 5.62 -11.36
N PRO A 87 -0.45 6.23 -12.45
CA PRO A 87 -1.87 6.22 -12.76
C PRO A 87 -2.49 4.82 -12.70
N ASP A 88 -3.76 4.75 -12.29
CA ASP A 88 -4.57 3.53 -12.20
C ASP A 88 -3.98 2.39 -11.34
N ASN A 89 -3.08 2.72 -10.41
CA ASN A 89 -2.45 1.78 -9.50
C ASN A 89 -2.60 2.21 -8.05
N TYR A 90 -2.52 1.22 -7.15
CA TYR A 90 -2.71 1.41 -5.73
C TYR A 90 -1.65 0.64 -4.95
N PHE A 91 -1.19 1.22 -3.84
CA PHE A 91 -0.25 0.57 -2.95
C PHE A 91 -0.96 0.11 -1.67
N MET A 92 -0.80 -1.17 -1.34
CA MET A 92 -1.50 -1.82 -0.25
C MET A 92 -0.52 -2.30 0.81
N LEU A 93 -0.81 -2.07 2.10
CA LEU A 93 -0.05 -2.65 3.23
C LEU A 93 -0.95 -3.44 4.16
N GLY A 94 -0.40 -4.47 4.80
CA GLY A 94 -1.05 -5.09 5.95
C GLY A 94 -0.88 -4.26 7.21
N ASP A 95 -1.82 -4.39 8.15
CA ASP A 95 -1.73 -3.76 9.46
C ASP A 95 -0.62 -4.43 10.30
N ASN A 96 -0.44 -5.76 10.22
CA ASN A 96 0.73 -6.46 10.79
C ASN A 96 1.92 -6.39 9.83
N ARG A 97 2.77 -5.38 10.01
CA ARG A 97 3.78 -4.96 9.02
C ARG A 97 4.89 -5.96 8.84
N ASP A 98 5.25 -6.67 9.90
CA ASP A 98 6.37 -7.62 9.89
C ASP A 98 6.00 -8.99 9.30
N GLU A 99 4.70 -9.32 9.26
CA GLU A 99 4.20 -10.63 8.82
C GLU A 99 3.33 -10.58 7.55
N SER A 100 3.12 -9.39 6.99
CA SER A 100 2.24 -9.22 5.83
C SER A 100 2.98 -9.32 4.50
N GLN A 101 2.57 -10.27 3.66
CA GLN A 101 2.86 -10.26 2.22
C GLN A 101 1.93 -9.26 1.51
N ASP A 102 2.43 -8.04 1.28
CA ASP A 102 1.69 -6.90 0.70
C ASP A 102 2.46 -6.25 -0.46
N SER A 103 2.04 -5.06 -0.91
CA SER A 103 2.57 -4.42 -2.13
C SER A 103 4.09 -4.25 -2.11
N ARG A 104 4.71 -4.18 -0.92
CA ARG A 104 6.18 -4.22 -0.78
C ARG A 104 6.79 -5.35 -1.60
N TYR A 105 6.19 -6.55 -1.55
CA TYR A 105 6.74 -7.77 -2.14
C TYR A 105 6.11 -8.16 -3.48
N TRP A 106 4.80 -7.94 -3.67
CA TRP A 106 4.11 -8.39 -4.90
C TRP A 106 3.74 -7.27 -5.87
N GLY A 107 4.10 -6.02 -5.57
CA GLY A 107 3.88 -4.91 -6.48
C GLY A 107 2.58 -4.16 -6.27
N LEU A 108 2.24 -3.36 -7.27
CA LEU A 108 1.08 -2.49 -7.25
C LEU A 108 -0.19 -3.25 -7.59
N LEU A 109 -1.30 -2.82 -7.01
CA LEU A 109 -2.62 -3.30 -7.37
C LEU A 109 -3.21 -2.44 -8.49
N GLU A 110 -3.46 -3.04 -9.64
CA GLU A 110 -4.12 -2.37 -10.77
C GLU A 110 -5.59 -2.07 -10.45
N GLY A 111 -6.05 -0.87 -10.82
CA GLY A 111 -7.35 -0.34 -10.41
C GLY A 111 -8.56 -1.12 -10.91
N TRP A 112 -8.45 -1.79 -12.06
CA TRP A 112 -9.54 -2.63 -12.57
C TRP A 112 -9.77 -3.89 -11.72
N ARG A 113 -8.79 -4.31 -10.91
CA ARG A 113 -8.90 -5.44 -9.97
C ARG A 113 -9.59 -5.06 -8.66
N LEU A 114 -9.92 -3.79 -8.47
CA LEU A 114 -10.73 -3.31 -7.35
C LEU A 114 -12.23 -3.45 -7.69
N GLU A 115 -12.78 -4.65 -7.56
CA GLU A 115 -14.23 -4.81 -7.62
C GLU A 115 -14.90 -4.16 -6.40
N GLY A 116 -15.75 -3.16 -6.67
CA GLY A 116 -16.43 -2.29 -5.70
C GLY A 116 -17.41 -2.95 -4.72
N ARG A 117 -17.29 -4.25 -4.45
CA ARG A 117 -18.00 -4.97 -3.37
C ARG A 117 -17.08 -5.45 -2.25
N ALA A 118 -15.78 -5.20 -2.35
CA ALA A 118 -14.81 -5.62 -1.36
C ALA A 118 -13.98 -4.48 -0.75
N LEU A 119 -14.63 -3.33 -0.55
CA LEU A 119 -14.09 -2.24 0.25
C LEU A 119 -14.06 -2.67 1.73
N PHE A 120 -12.86 -2.96 2.23
CA PHE A 120 -12.46 -3.03 3.64
C PHE A 120 -13.03 -4.19 4.47
N ILE A 121 -12.32 -5.32 4.51
CA ILE A 121 -12.52 -6.31 5.59
C ILE A 121 -11.62 -5.94 6.76
N TYR A 122 -12.06 -4.93 7.49
CA TYR A 122 -11.72 -4.78 8.90
C TYR A 122 -11.92 -6.11 9.62
N TYR A 123 -10.89 -6.56 10.36
CA TYR A 123 -10.94 -7.48 11.51
C TYR A 123 -11.72 -8.81 11.34
N SER A 124 -11.10 -9.93 11.72
CA SER A 124 -11.83 -11.19 11.93
C SER A 124 -12.86 -11.01 13.04
N TYR A 125 -14.14 -10.78 12.70
CA TYR A 125 -15.26 -10.85 13.65
C TYR A 125 -16.62 -11.08 12.97
N GLU A 126 -17.56 -11.66 13.73
CA GLU A 126 -18.81 -12.29 13.30
C GLU A 126 -19.72 -11.44 12.38
N ARG A 127 -20.38 -12.11 11.43
CA ARG A 127 -21.37 -11.56 10.47
C ARG A 127 -22.58 -10.99 11.22
N GLY A 128 -22.53 -9.73 11.66
CA GLY A 128 -23.66 -9.15 12.41
C GLY A 128 -23.95 -7.68 12.22
N THR A 129 -22.95 -6.81 12.06
CA THR A 129 -23.20 -5.36 12.17
C THR A 129 -22.39 -4.56 11.16
N MET A 130 -23.03 -4.14 10.07
CA MET A 130 -22.40 -3.30 9.04
C MET A 130 -23.08 -1.92 9.03
N THR A 131 -22.41 -0.92 9.60
CA THR A 131 -22.72 0.50 9.35
C THR A 131 -21.60 1.05 8.44
N PRO A 132 -21.86 1.33 7.15
CA PRO A 132 -20.84 1.84 6.24
C PRO A 132 -20.38 3.26 6.61
N PHE A 133 -19.07 3.50 6.58
CA PHE A 133 -18.45 4.79 6.84
C PHE A 133 -18.89 5.87 5.81
N PRO A 134 -19.49 7.01 6.24
CA PRO A 134 -20.02 8.04 5.32
C PRO A 134 -18.97 8.85 4.53
N TRP A 135 -17.69 8.83 4.93
CA TRP A 135 -16.67 9.73 4.38
C TRP A 135 -16.16 9.33 2.98
N LEU A 136 -16.17 8.04 2.64
CA LEU A 136 -15.75 7.54 1.32
C LEU A 136 -16.71 7.94 0.18
N ARG A 137 -17.99 8.19 0.49
CA ARG A 137 -18.96 8.72 -0.48
C ARG A 137 -18.75 10.21 -0.81
N ARG A 138 -17.86 10.91 -0.08
CA ARG A 138 -17.57 12.33 -0.28
C ARG A 138 -16.42 12.60 -1.24
N ILE A 139 -15.67 11.58 -1.65
CA ILE A 139 -14.64 11.74 -2.69
C ILE A 139 -15.39 12.01 -4.01
N ARG A 140 -15.34 13.26 -4.47
CA ARG A 140 -15.90 13.69 -5.75
C ARG A 140 -14.88 13.40 -6.84
N TRP A 141 -14.99 12.21 -7.43
CA TRP A 141 -14.14 11.69 -8.48
C TRP A 141 -14.12 12.57 -9.75
N ASP A 142 -15.13 13.42 -9.91
CA ASP A 142 -15.35 14.29 -11.06
C ASP A 142 -14.34 15.46 -11.20
N ARG A 143 -13.36 15.61 -10.31
CA ARG A 143 -12.34 16.69 -10.37
C ARG A 143 -10.90 16.22 -10.52
N ILE A 144 -10.66 14.92 -10.63
CA ILE A 144 -9.33 14.40 -10.96
C ILE A 144 -9.21 14.43 -12.49
N GLY A 145 -8.79 15.57 -13.05
CA GLY A 145 -8.60 15.71 -14.49
C GLY A 145 -8.66 17.11 -15.11
N ASP A 146 -8.92 18.17 -14.34
CA ASP A 146 -8.88 19.52 -14.92
C ASP A 146 -7.44 19.93 -15.25
N ARG A 147 -7.09 19.80 -16.53
CA ARG A 147 -5.89 20.37 -17.14
C ARG A 147 -5.87 21.88 -16.87
N ILE A 148 -4.92 22.33 -16.06
CA ILE A 148 -4.53 23.74 -16.01
C ILE A 148 -3.92 24.05 -17.39
N ARG A 149 -4.54 24.97 -18.12
CA ARG A 149 -4.00 25.61 -19.32
C ARG A 149 -3.66 27.05 -18.99
#